data_AF-A0A9W4KP29-F1
#
_entry.id   AF-A0A9W4KP29-F1
#
_cell.length_a   1.000
_cell.length_b   1.000
_cell.length_c   1.000
_cell.angle_alpha   90.00
_cell.angle_beta   90.00
_cell.angle_gamma   90.00
#
_symmetry.space_group_name_H-M   'P 1'
#
loop_
_entity.id
_entity.type
_entity.pdbx_description
1 polymer ?
#
loop_
_entity_poly.entity_id
_entity_poly.type
_entity_poly.pdbx_seq_one_letter_code
_entity_poly.pdbx_strand_id
1 'polypeptide(L)'
;MRNFKKDGHHKGKDHDSHHRGPKTFRRGRAIAFLEMMNVKRSTIKEQLDKPEFQSINQILVGELKAIDMLINEFIQLFEIQENEAADKKSEEKETSNEKGMEMNETN
;
A
#
# COMPACT_ATOMS: atom_id res chain seq x y z
N MET A 1 31.69 -14.81 -51.54
CA MET A 1 31.34 -14.35 -50.17
C MET A 1 29.83 -14.10 -50.14
N ARG A 2 29.07 -14.83 -49.32
CA ARG A 2 27.60 -14.71 -49.23
C ARG A 2 27.22 -13.56 -48.29
N ASN A 3 26.28 -12.73 -48.75
CA ASN A 3 25.58 -11.69 -47.98
C ASN A 3 24.60 -12.31 -46.97
N PHE A 4 24.42 -11.66 -45.82
CA PHE A 4 23.14 -11.61 -45.11
C PHE A 4 22.96 -10.24 -44.43
N LYS A 5 21.98 -9.48 -44.91
CA LYS A 5 21.29 -8.46 -44.10
C LYS A 5 20.40 -9.20 -43.09
N LYS A 6 20.31 -8.72 -41.85
CA LYS A 6 19.21 -9.08 -40.95
C LYS A 6 18.88 -7.93 -40.01
N ASP A 7 17.68 -7.40 -40.20
CA ASP A 7 16.94 -6.52 -39.29
C ASP A 7 16.75 -7.16 -37.92
N GLY A 8 16.59 -6.33 -36.87
CA GLY A 8 16.23 -6.82 -35.54
C GLY A 8 16.07 -5.71 -34.51
N HIS A 9 14.84 -5.21 -34.37
CA HIS A 9 14.35 -4.41 -33.25
C HIS A 9 14.72 -4.99 -31.87
N HIS A 10 15.10 -4.14 -30.91
CA HIS A 10 14.60 -4.27 -29.54
C HIS A 10 14.39 -2.89 -28.90
N LYS A 11 13.09 -2.54 -28.88
CA LYS A 11 12.43 -1.68 -27.90
C LYS A 11 12.67 -2.26 -26.49
N GLY A 12 13.17 -1.46 -25.58
CA GLY A 12 13.11 -1.69 -24.12
C GLY A 12 13.18 -0.30 -23.49
N LYS A 13 12.10 0.47 -23.42
CA LYS A 13 10.90 0.26 -22.60
C LYS A 13 11.29 0.26 -21.12
N ASP A 14 11.11 1.44 -20.52
CA ASP A 14 10.64 1.67 -19.17
C ASP A 14 11.20 0.73 -18.11
N HIS A 15 12.31 1.12 -17.50
CA HIS A 15 12.53 0.78 -16.10
C HIS A 15 12.99 2.05 -15.39
N ASP A 16 12.00 2.89 -15.11
CA ASP A 16 12.01 3.74 -13.93
C ASP A 16 12.07 2.80 -12.72
N SER A 17 13.26 2.22 -12.48
CA SER A 17 13.52 1.39 -11.32
C SER A 17 13.65 2.35 -10.15
N HIS A 18 12.51 2.88 -9.71
CA HIS A 18 12.37 3.44 -8.38
C HIS A 18 13.11 2.52 -7.44
N HIS A 19 14.17 3.06 -6.84
CA HIS A 19 15.09 2.35 -5.98
C HIS A 19 14.32 1.79 -4.77
N ARG A 20 13.66 0.65 -4.98
CA ARG A 20 13.13 -0.21 -3.92
C ARG A 20 14.36 -0.78 -3.24
N GLY A 21 14.83 -0.04 -2.23
CA GLY A 21 15.85 -0.54 -1.32
C GLY A 21 15.41 -1.90 -0.74
N PRO A 22 16.35 -2.67 -0.16
CA PRO A 22 16.05 -3.99 0.37
C PRO A 22 14.81 -3.97 1.27
N LYS A 23 13.88 -4.92 1.08
CA LYS A 23 12.71 -5.11 1.95
C LYS A 23 13.18 -5.53 3.34
N THR A 24 13.52 -4.56 4.18
CA THR A 24 13.95 -4.81 5.54
C THR A 24 12.75 -4.89 6.47
N PHE A 25 12.89 -5.64 7.56
CA PHE A 25 11.89 -5.70 8.62
C PHE A 25 11.48 -4.30 9.12
N ARG A 26 12.46 -3.38 9.22
CA ARG A 26 12.22 -1.99 9.62
C ARG A 26 11.27 -1.29 8.66
N ARG A 27 11.51 -1.40 7.34
CA ARG A 27 10.63 -0.80 6.32
C ARG A 27 9.23 -1.41 6.36
N GLY A 28 9.12 -2.73 6.49
CA GLY A 28 7.82 -3.41 6.61
C GLY A 28 7.00 -2.94 7.82
N ARG A 29 7.65 -2.75 8.97
CA ARG A 29 7.02 -2.20 10.18
C ARG A 29 6.62 -0.73 10.02
N ALA A 30 7.43 0.07 9.33
CA ALA A 30 7.11 1.45 9.03
C ALA A 30 5.85 1.58 8.16
N ILE A 31 5.74 0.75 7.11
CA ILE A 31 4.54 0.74 6.25
C ILE A 31 3.30 0.32 7.04
N ALA A 32 3.38 -0.73 7.87
CA ALA A 32 2.25 -1.17 8.70
C ALA A 32 1.80 -0.08 9.71
N PHE A 33 2.76 0.66 10.27
CA PHE A 33 2.44 1.80 11.14
C PHE A 33 1.73 2.92 10.37
N LEU A 34 2.20 3.24 9.17
CA LEU A 34 1.59 4.25 8.30
C LEU A 34 0.16 3.84 7.88
N GLU A 35 -0.07 2.57 7.56
CA GLU A 35 -1.40 2.01 7.29
C GLU A 35 -2.33 2.25 8.50
N MET A 36 -1.88 1.92 9.71
CA MET A 36 -2.64 2.17 10.94
C MET A 36 -2.97 3.66 11.14
N MET A 37 -2.02 4.57 10.88
CA MET A 37 -2.27 6.01 10.97
C MET A 37 -3.33 6.48 9.96
N ASN A 38 -3.29 5.96 8.73
CA ASN A 38 -4.28 6.29 7.70
C ASN A 38 -5.69 5.80 8.06
N VAL A 39 -5.81 4.65 8.72
CA VAL A 39 -7.10 4.17 9.26
C VAL A 39 -7.63 5.16 10.31
N LYS A 40 -6.82 5.53 11.30
CA LYS A 40 -7.23 6.50 12.34
C LYS A 40 -7.65 7.84 11.73
N ARG A 41 -6.88 8.33 10.76
CA ARG A 41 -7.18 9.55 10.02
C ARG A 41 -8.56 9.47 9.33
N SER A 42 -8.85 8.36 8.65
CA SER A 42 -10.15 8.15 8.00
C SER A 42 -11.28 8.14 9.02
N THR A 43 -11.11 7.42 10.13
CA THR A 43 -12.12 7.34 11.19
C THR A 43 -12.43 8.72 11.77
N ILE A 44 -11.44 9.55 12.05
CA ILE A 44 -11.68 10.90 12.59
C ILE A 44 -12.38 11.80 11.55
N LYS A 45 -12.03 11.67 10.27
CA LYS A 45 -12.75 12.38 9.20
C LYS A 45 -14.22 12.00 9.16
N GLU A 46 -14.54 10.72 9.22
CA GLU A 46 -15.93 10.24 9.29
C GLU A 46 -16.65 10.73 10.55
N GLN A 47 -15.94 10.89 11.67
CA GLN A 47 -16.51 11.44 12.91
C GLN A 47 -16.84 12.94 12.78
N LEU A 48 -16.06 13.71 12.03
CA LEU A 48 -16.33 15.15 11.84
C LEU A 48 -17.65 15.43 11.12
N ASP A 49 -18.11 14.49 10.29
CA ASP A 49 -19.36 14.61 9.54
C ASP A 49 -20.59 14.14 10.33
N LYS A 50 -20.39 13.58 11.53
CA LYS A 50 -21.45 12.98 12.34
C LYS A 50 -21.98 13.95 13.41
N PRO A 51 -23.30 14.14 13.50
CA PRO A 51 -23.89 15.09 14.44
C PRO A 51 -23.64 14.73 15.90
N GLU A 52 -23.48 13.44 16.23
CA GLU A 52 -23.17 13.00 17.60
C GLU A 52 -21.83 13.53 18.16
N PHE A 53 -20.91 13.97 17.30
CA PHE A 53 -19.60 14.48 17.71
C PHE A 53 -19.46 16.01 17.64
N GLN A 54 -20.54 16.74 17.30
CA GLN A 54 -20.48 18.18 17.08
C GLN A 54 -19.94 18.97 18.29
N SER A 55 -20.26 18.52 19.51
CA SER A 55 -19.77 19.13 20.77
C SER A 55 -18.26 19.00 20.98
N ILE A 56 -17.61 18.05 20.30
CA ILE A 56 -16.17 17.79 20.42
C ILE A 56 -15.40 18.08 19.12
N ASN A 57 -16.01 18.72 18.13
CA ASN A 57 -15.39 18.96 16.82
C ASN A 57 -14.01 19.62 16.90
N GLN A 58 -13.80 20.58 17.81
CA GLN A 58 -12.49 21.22 17.97
C GLN A 58 -11.39 20.23 18.40
N ILE A 59 -11.73 19.24 19.22
CA ILE A 59 -10.81 18.18 19.64
C ILE A 59 -10.49 17.29 18.43
N LEU A 60 -11.51 16.86 17.68
CA LEU A 60 -11.34 16.01 16.50
C LEU A 60 -10.51 16.69 15.40
N VAL A 61 -10.72 17.99 15.17
CA VAL A 61 -9.89 18.77 14.23
C VAL A 61 -8.44 18.84 14.71
N GLY A 62 -8.22 19.02 16.02
CA GLY A 62 -6.88 19.00 16.61
C GLY A 62 -6.18 17.64 16.43
N GLU A 63 -6.88 16.56 16.73
CA GLU A 63 -6.36 15.19 16.58
C GLU A 63 -6.06 14.85 15.11
N LEU A 64 -6.96 15.21 14.19
CA LEU A 64 -6.74 15.01 12.76
C LEU A 64 -5.47 15.72 12.27
N LYS A 65 -5.26 16.98 12.70
CA LYS A 65 -4.04 17.73 12.37
C LYS A 65 -2.78 17.07 12.94
N ALA A 66 -2.85 16.58 14.18
CA ALA A 66 -1.72 15.89 14.81
C ALA A 66 -1.36 14.59 14.05
N ILE A 67 -2.35 13.81 13.63
CA ILE A 67 -2.14 12.61 12.83
C ILE A 67 -1.57 12.96 11.44
N ASP A 68 -2.10 13.99 10.78
CA ASP A 68 -1.58 14.45 9.49
C ASP A 68 -0.11 14.87 9.58
N MET A 69 0.27 15.60 10.64
CA MET A 69 1.66 15.97 10.89
C MET A 69 2.55 14.74 11.11
N LEU A 70 2.11 13.82 11.98
CA LEU A 70 2.86 12.60 12.28
C LEU A 70 3.06 11.73 11.04
N ILE A 71 2.03 11.59 10.19
CA ILE A 71 2.12 10.86 8.92
C ILE A 71 3.21 11.47 8.03
N ASN A 72 3.20 12.79 7.86
CA ASN A 72 4.15 13.49 7.00
C ASN A 72 5.60 13.35 7.52
N GLU A 73 5.81 13.57 8.82
CA GLU A 73 7.12 13.39 9.47
C GLU A 73 7.62 11.94 9.34
N PHE A 74 6.73 10.96 9.51
CA PHE A 74 7.07 9.55 9.44
C PHE A 74 7.44 9.11 8.02
N ILE A 75 6.72 9.58 7.00
CA ILE A 75 7.05 9.33 5.59
C ILE A 75 8.45 9.86 5.26
N GLN A 76 8.76 11.09 5.70
CA GLN A 76 10.07 11.70 5.50
C GLN A 76 11.17 10.92 6.22
N LEU A 77 10.94 10.53 7.48
CA LEU A 77 11.91 9.81 8.30
C LEU A 77 12.29 8.44 7.71
N PHE A 78 11.34 7.75 7.05
CA PHE A 78 11.54 6.40 6.52
C PHE A 78 11.68 6.34 4.99
N GLU A 79 11.68 7.50 4.31
CA GLU A 79 11.74 7.61 2.85
C GLU A 79 10.74 6.65 2.16
N ILE A 80 9.49 6.68 2.63
CA ILE A 80 8.42 5.83 2.11
C ILE A 80 7.86 6.52 0.85
N GLN A 81 7.93 5.85 -0.31
CA GLN A 81 7.32 6.38 -1.53
C GLN A 81 5.80 6.18 -1.49
N GLU A 82 5.03 7.13 -2.01
CA GLU A 82 3.54 7.09 -2.01
C GLU A 82 2.98 5.80 -2.63
N ASN A 83 3.64 5.24 -3.66
CA ASN A 83 3.23 4.01 -4.33
C ASN A 83 3.35 2.76 -3.43
N GLU A 84 4.30 2.74 -2.50
CA GLU A 84 4.50 1.58 -1.60
C GLU A 84 3.41 1.48 -0.51
N ALA A 85 2.80 2.61 -0.16
CA ALA A 85 1.63 2.61 0.73
C ALA A 85 0.35 2.15 0.01
N ALA A 86 0.31 2.23 -1.32
CA ALA A 86 -0.83 1.81 -2.13
C ALA A 86 -0.74 0.34 -2.60
N ASP A 87 0.47 -0.19 -2.81
CA ASP A 87 0.73 -1.49 -3.43
C ASP A 87 0.27 -2.72 -2.60
N LYS A 88 0.04 -2.59 -1.29
CA LYS A 88 -0.45 -3.72 -0.48
C LYS A 88 -1.95 -3.98 -0.60
N LYS A 89 -2.73 -3.05 -1.15
CA LYS A 89 -4.17 -3.25 -1.33
C LYS A 89 -4.50 -4.31 -2.40
N SER A 90 -3.53 -4.69 -3.23
CA SER A 90 -3.70 -5.65 -4.33
C SER A 90 -3.18 -7.07 -4.07
N GLU A 91 -2.39 -7.31 -3.02
CA GLU A 91 -1.78 -8.64 -2.80
C GLU A 91 -2.68 -9.62 -2.00
N GLU A 92 -3.82 -9.19 -1.45
CA GLU A 92 -4.72 -10.07 -0.66
C GLU A 92 -5.74 -10.87 -1.49
N LYS A 93 -5.75 -10.78 -2.83
CA LYS A 93 -6.77 -11.45 -3.67
C LYS A 93 -6.39 -12.81 -4.27
N GLU A 94 -5.17 -13.32 -4.09
CA GLU A 94 -4.73 -14.55 -4.77
C GLU A 94 -4.16 -15.61 -3.82
N THR A 95 -4.91 -16.08 -2.81
CA THR A 95 -4.70 -17.42 -2.22
C THR A 95 -5.98 -18.00 -1.59
N SER A 96 -7.06 -18.13 -2.36
CA SER A 96 -8.18 -19.00 -1.97
C SER A 96 -8.86 -19.60 -3.19
N ASN A 97 -8.18 -20.56 -3.82
CA ASN A 97 -8.85 -21.56 -4.65
C ASN A 97 -8.46 -22.94 -4.10
N GLU A 98 -9.08 -23.29 -2.97
CA GLU A 98 -9.08 -24.64 -2.44
C GLU A 98 -9.79 -25.55 -3.46
N LYS A 99 -9.00 -26.40 -4.11
CA LYS A 99 -9.50 -27.46 -4.98
C LYS A 99 -9.99 -28.58 -4.07
N GLY A 100 -11.30 -28.60 -3.80
CA GLY A 100 -11.95 -29.70 -3.09
C GLY A 100 -11.70 -31.03 -3.79
N MET A 101 -10.94 -31.91 -3.16
CA MET A 101 -10.87 -33.33 -3.52
C MET A 101 -12.04 -34.03 -2.82
N GLU A 102 -13.07 -34.32 -3.61
CA GLU A 102 -14.22 -35.11 -3.20
C GLU A 102 -13.77 -36.57 -3.01
N MET A 103 -13.80 -37.06 -1.77
CA MET A 103 -13.57 -38.48 -1.45
C MET A 103 -14.88 -39.23 -1.65
N ASN A 104 -14.94 -40.06 -2.69
CA ASN A 104 -16.01 -41.00 -2.94
C ASN A 104 -15.70 -42.36 -2.27
N GLU A 105 -16.32 -42.59 -1.12
CA GLU A 105 -16.43 -43.91 -0.49
C GLU A 105 -17.38 -44.79 -1.31
N THR A 106 -16.97 -46.03 -1.61
CA THR A 106 -17.84 -47.07 -2.18
C THR A 106 -17.92 -48.23 -1.19
N ASN A 107 -19.16 -48.62 -0.88
CA ASN A 107 -19.56 -49.82 -0.15
C ASN A 107 -19.91 -50.93 -1.13
#